data_AF-A0AAP0RLS5-F1
#
_entry.id   AF-A0AAP0RLS5-F1
#
_cell.length_a   1.000
_cell.length_b   1.000
_cell.length_c   1.000
_cell.angle_alpha   90.00
_cell.angle_beta   90.00
_cell.angle_gamma   90.00
#
_symmetry.space_group_name_H-M   'P 1'
#
loop_
_entity.id
_entity.type
_entity.pdbx_description
1 polymer ?
#
loop_
_entity_poly.entity_id
_entity_poly.type
_entity_poly.pdbx_seq_one_letter_code
_entity_poly.pdbx_strand_id
1 'polypeptide(L)'
;MGASRGMDEQQSQPPLPSSLPPPSSLPPPSSSGGGAKRDEAAGPVPKAGPSNFLGKHRLAAAISHLHQQIDIIQEELEKLETLGESSIVCKELISSVESVPDPMLPMTKGPAEIGWERWFKGAHSSRSSRKRWI
;
A
#
# COMPACT_ATOMS: atom_id res chain seq x y z
N MET A 1 42.27 -14.17 57.59
CA MET A 1 42.45 -13.56 56.25
C MET A 1 42.23 -14.67 55.24
N GLY A 2 41.22 -14.71 54.37
CA GLY A 2 40.04 -13.92 54.11
C GLY A 2 39.24 -14.77 53.10
N ALA A 3 37.96 -15.00 53.36
CA ALA A 3 37.10 -15.82 52.50
C ALA A 3 36.78 -15.06 51.21
N SER A 4 37.14 -15.60 50.04
CA SER A 4 36.67 -15.09 48.76
C SER A 4 35.27 -15.61 48.50
N ARG A 5 34.33 -14.69 48.69
CA ARG A 5 32.89 -14.79 48.54
C ARG A 5 32.55 -14.73 47.06
N GLY A 6 31.71 -15.65 46.60
CA GLY A 6 31.17 -15.67 45.25
C GLY A 6 30.45 -14.36 44.91
N MET A 7 30.62 -13.92 43.67
CA MET A 7 29.77 -12.92 43.05
C MET A 7 29.07 -13.61 41.89
N ASP A 8 27.87 -14.09 42.17
CA ASP A 8 26.90 -14.51 41.17
C ASP A 8 26.57 -13.31 40.27
N GLU A 9 27.00 -13.38 39.02
CA GLU A 9 26.66 -12.39 37.99
C GLU A 9 25.21 -12.63 37.56
N GLN A 10 24.32 -11.82 38.11
CA GLN A 10 22.90 -11.86 37.82
C GLN A 10 22.66 -11.17 36.48
N GLN A 11 22.58 -11.95 35.41
CA GLN A 11 22.26 -11.51 34.07
C GLN A 11 20.80 -11.05 34.01
N SER A 12 20.56 -9.74 34.10
CA SER A 12 19.25 -9.13 33.93
C SER A 12 18.81 -9.19 32.46
N GLN A 13 17.99 -10.19 32.11
CA GLN A 13 17.16 -10.17 30.92
C GLN A 13 15.98 -9.19 31.11
N PRO A 14 15.59 -8.40 30.08
CA PRO A 14 14.36 -7.62 30.14
C PRO A 14 13.13 -8.56 30.15
N PRO A 15 12.06 -8.24 30.90
CA PRO A 15 10.89 -9.08 30.97
C PRO A 15 10.13 -9.07 29.63
N LEU A 16 9.83 -10.26 29.12
CA LEU A 16 8.92 -10.49 27.99
C LEU A 16 7.49 -10.07 28.40
N PRO A 17 6.72 -9.39 27.54
CA PRO A 17 5.30 -9.14 27.82
C PRO A 17 4.54 -10.47 27.80
N SER A 18 3.97 -10.82 28.96
CA SER A 18 3.12 -11.99 29.15
C SER A 18 1.69 -11.72 28.69
N SER A 19 1.07 -12.77 28.18
CA SER A 19 -0.37 -13.02 28.06
C SER A 19 -1.08 -12.61 26.77
N LEU A 20 -1.04 -13.52 25.79
CA LEU A 20 -2.13 -13.71 24.81
C LEU A 20 -3.33 -14.35 25.53
N PRO A 21 -4.57 -13.85 25.38
CA PRO A 21 -5.75 -14.53 25.90
C PRO A 21 -6.07 -15.81 25.09
N PRO A 22 -6.56 -16.89 25.72
CA PRO A 22 -6.93 -18.11 25.01
C PRO A 22 -8.17 -17.89 24.12
N PRO A 23 -8.32 -18.62 23.00
CA PRO A 23 -9.53 -18.54 22.20
C PRO A 23 -10.73 -19.12 22.96
N SER A 24 -11.74 -18.30 23.18
CA SER A 24 -13.01 -18.66 23.81
C SER A 24 -13.65 -19.86 23.10
N SER A 25 -13.88 -20.93 23.84
CA SER A 25 -14.55 -22.15 23.39
C SER A 25 -16.02 -21.85 23.03
N LEU A 26 -16.43 -22.18 21.80
CA LEU A 26 -17.82 -22.17 21.37
C LEU A 26 -18.60 -23.34 22.02
N PRO A 27 -19.84 -23.15 22.50
CA PRO A 27 -20.69 -24.27 22.90
C PRO A 27 -21.32 -24.98 21.68
N PRO A 28 -21.62 -26.29 21.75
CA PRO A 28 -22.34 -26.97 20.68
C PRO A 28 -23.83 -26.57 20.69
N PRO A 29 -24.51 -26.57 19.51
CA PRO A 29 -25.95 -26.39 19.48
C PRO A 29 -26.68 -27.63 20.03
N SER A 30 -27.46 -27.41 21.09
CA SER A 30 -28.43 -28.37 21.61
C SER A 30 -29.55 -28.63 20.60
N SER A 31 -29.84 -29.92 20.45
CA SER A 31 -30.95 -30.52 19.71
C SER A 31 -32.33 -29.99 20.11
N SER A 32 -33.13 -29.58 19.12
CA SER A 32 -34.60 -29.63 19.12
C SER A 32 -35.02 -29.42 17.66
N GLY A 33 -35.72 -30.29 16.94
CA GLY A 33 -36.74 -31.26 17.32
C GLY A 33 -37.90 -31.08 16.33
N GLY A 34 -38.03 -32.00 15.36
CA GLY A 34 -39.26 -32.42 14.67
C GLY A 34 -40.16 -31.42 13.91
N GLY A 35 -40.54 -31.78 12.68
CA GLY A 35 -41.76 -31.25 12.06
C GLY A 35 -41.79 -31.35 10.54
N ALA A 36 -42.60 -32.25 10.01
CA ALA A 36 -42.74 -32.56 8.59
C ALA A 36 -43.89 -31.79 7.90
N LYS A 37 -43.69 -31.50 6.60
CA LYS A 37 -44.66 -31.53 5.48
C LYS A 37 -45.80 -30.48 5.36
N ARG A 38 -45.80 -29.79 4.21
CA ARG A 38 -46.86 -29.60 3.16
C ARG A 38 -47.36 -28.18 2.83
N ASP A 39 -47.16 -27.85 1.54
CA ASP A 39 -48.02 -27.26 0.48
C ASP A 39 -48.80 -25.92 0.61
N GLU A 40 -48.65 -25.14 -0.48
CA GLU A 40 -49.64 -24.32 -1.24
C GLU A 40 -49.98 -22.87 -0.82
N ALA A 41 -50.15 -22.05 -1.87
CA ALA A 41 -50.89 -20.79 -2.02
C ALA A 41 -50.13 -19.44 -1.99
N ALA A 42 -50.46 -18.65 -3.03
CA ALA A 42 -49.94 -17.36 -3.46
C ALA A 42 -49.85 -16.24 -2.40
N GLY A 43 -48.81 -15.39 -2.52
CA GLY A 43 -48.61 -14.15 -1.76
C GLY A 43 -47.57 -13.21 -2.41
N PRO A 44 -47.53 -11.91 -2.05
CA PRO A 44 -47.48 -10.77 -2.98
C PRO A 44 -46.08 -10.33 -3.44
N VAL A 45 -46.03 -9.68 -4.61
CA VAL A 45 -44.85 -9.03 -5.20
C VAL A 45 -44.23 -8.03 -4.20
N PRO A 46 -42.96 -8.18 -3.79
CA PRO A 46 -42.32 -7.19 -2.96
C PRO A 46 -41.94 -5.97 -3.81
N LYS A 47 -42.61 -4.84 -3.55
CA LYS A 47 -42.13 -3.50 -3.93
C LYS A 47 -40.73 -3.32 -3.33
N ALA A 48 -39.71 -3.32 -4.17
CA ALA A 48 -38.38 -2.89 -3.81
C ALA A 48 -38.41 -1.36 -3.57
N GLY A 49 -38.83 -0.95 -2.38
CA GLY A 49 -38.40 0.33 -1.83
C GLY A 49 -36.88 0.28 -1.60
N PRO A 50 -36.18 1.43 -1.53
CA PRO A 50 -34.73 1.46 -1.41
C PRO A 50 -34.34 0.72 -0.12
N SER A 51 -33.90 -0.51 -0.29
CA SER A 51 -33.54 -1.36 0.81
C SER A 51 -32.25 -0.81 1.39
N ASN A 52 -32.38 -0.14 2.52
CA ASN A 52 -31.30 0.18 3.45
C ASN A 52 -30.71 -1.11 4.08
N PHE A 53 -30.66 -2.20 3.32
CA PHE A 53 -30.14 -3.51 3.69
C PHE A 53 -28.63 -3.51 3.44
N LEU A 54 -27.94 -2.53 4.02
CA LEU A 54 -26.53 -2.72 4.30
C LEU A 54 -26.49 -3.82 5.36
N GLY A 55 -26.38 -5.08 4.92
CA GLY A 55 -26.28 -6.21 5.83
C GLY A 55 -25.16 -5.96 6.84
N LYS A 56 -25.31 -6.44 8.07
CA LYS A 56 -24.35 -6.27 9.19
C LYS A 56 -22.88 -6.38 8.78
N HIS A 57 -22.54 -7.31 7.89
CA HIS A 57 -21.20 -7.51 7.36
C HIS A 57 -20.70 -6.34 6.50
N ARG A 58 -21.58 -5.74 5.67
CA ARG A 58 -21.25 -4.55 4.88
C ARG A 58 -20.97 -3.35 5.76
N LEU A 59 -21.76 -3.17 6.82
CA LEU A 59 -21.53 -2.11 7.80
C LEU A 59 -20.19 -2.33 8.53
N ALA A 60 -19.92 -3.55 9.00
CA ALA A 60 -18.66 -3.89 9.67
C ALA A 60 -17.44 -3.71 8.75
N ALA A 61 -17.56 -4.08 7.47
CA ALA A 61 -16.52 -3.86 6.47
C ALA A 61 -16.29 -2.37 6.20
N ALA A 62 -17.36 -1.57 6.10
CA ALA A 62 -17.24 -0.12 5.95
C ALA A 62 -16.55 0.52 7.15
N ILE A 63 -16.91 0.12 8.38
CA ILE A 63 -16.25 0.59 9.61
C ILE A 63 -14.76 0.21 9.61
N SER A 64 -14.45 -1.05 9.30
CA SER A 64 -13.06 -1.52 9.24
C SER A 64 -12.24 -0.77 8.20
N HIS A 65 -12.82 -0.50 7.04
CA HIS A 65 -12.20 0.30 5.99
C HIS A 65 -11.96 1.74 6.42
N LEU A 66 -12.91 2.36 7.12
CA LEU A 66 -12.75 3.71 7.65
C LEU A 66 -11.66 3.77 8.73
N HIS A 67 -11.59 2.80 9.65
CA HIS A 67 -10.49 2.72 10.60
C HIS A 67 -9.14 2.60 9.91
N GLN A 68 -9.04 1.74 8.88
CA GLN A 68 -7.80 1.60 8.14
C GLN A 68 -7.39 2.89 7.41
N GLN A 69 -8.34 3.66 6.88
CA GLN A 69 -8.05 4.98 6.32
C GLN A 69 -7.58 5.98 7.38
N ILE A 70 -8.18 5.95 8.58
CA ILE A 70 -7.73 6.78 9.71
C ILE A 70 -6.27 6.45 10.04
N ASP A 71 -5.95 5.16 10.17
CA ASP A 71 -4.61 4.70 10.52
C ASP A 71 -3.57 5.13 9.46
N ILE A 72 -3.90 4.99 8.17
CA ILE A 72 -3.03 5.42 7.05
C ILE A 72 -2.77 6.92 7.13
N ILE A 73 -3.82 7.73 7.31
CA ILE A 73 -3.69 9.20 7.34
C ILE A 73 -2.86 9.62 8.57
N GLN A 74 -3.02 8.95 9.71
CA GLN A 74 -2.22 9.23 10.90
C GLN A 74 -0.75 8.89 10.68
N GLU A 75 -0.44 7.74 10.06
CA GLU A 75 0.92 7.36 9.69
C GLU A 75 1.55 8.35 8.70
N GLU A 76 0.79 8.80 7.69
CA GLU A 76 1.25 9.81 6.74
C GLU A 76 1.56 11.15 7.42
N LEU A 77 0.70 11.60 8.34
CA LEU A 77 0.92 12.83 9.10
C LEU A 77 2.17 12.76 9.98
N GLU A 78 2.38 11.64 10.68
CA GLU A 78 3.59 11.43 11.49
C GLU A 78 4.86 11.52 10.62
N LYS A 79 4.84 10.92 9.43
CA LYS A 79 5.95 11.04 8.47
C LYS A 79 6.15 12.49 8.04
N LEU A 80 5.09 13.21 7.67
CA LEU A 80 5.18 14.61 7.24
C LEU A 80 5.78 15.51 8.31
N GLU A 81 5.53 15.25 9.60
CA GLU A 81 6.13 16.02 10.71
C GLU A 81 7.65 15.86 10.77
N THR A 82 8.17 14.72 10.33
CA THR A 82 9.62 14.46 10.27
C THR A 82 10.28 14.95 8.97
N LEU A 83 9.52 15.26 7.92
CA LEU A 83 10.07 15.72 6.66
C LEU A 83 10.52 17.18 6.75
N GLY A 84 11.73 17.45 6.25
CA GLY A 84 12.30 18.80 6.18
C GLY A 84 11.72 19.64 5.04
N GLU A 85 12.26 20.85 4.85
CA GLU A 85 11.81 21.75 3.80
C GLU A 85 12.09 21.21 2.39
N SER A 86 11.06 21.16 1.55
CA SER A 86 11.21 20.80 0.13
C SER A 86 12.17 21.74 -0.62
N SER A 87 12.35 22.97 -0.13
CA SER A 87 13.26 23.96 -0.72
C SER A 87 14.72 23.48 -0.73
N ILE A 88 15.13 22.71 0.28
CA ILE A 88 16.48 22.17 0.43
C ILE A 88 16.68 21.05 -0.58
N VAL A 89 15.78 20.06 -0.58
CA VAL A 89 15.82 18.92 -1.51
C VAL A 89 15.79 19.38 -2.96
N CYS A 90 14.98 20.38 -3.30
CA CYS A 90 14.92 20.93 -4.66
C CYS A 90 16.25 21.58 -5.08
N LYS A 91 16.92 22.32 -4.18
CA LYS A 91 18.24 22.91 -4.47
C LYS A 91 19.30 21.84 -4.67
N GLU A 92 19.31 20.81 -3.83
CA GLU A 92 20.23 19.66 -3.96
C GLU A 92 20.01 18.92 -5.27
N LEU A 93 18.75 18.67 -5.64
CA LEU A 93 18.39 18.02 -6.89
C LEU A 93 18.85 18.82 -8.11
N ILE A 94 18.58 20.13 -8.15
CA ILE A 94 19.06 21.01 -9.22
C ILE A 94 20.59 20.98 -9.29
N SER A 95 21.26 21.14 -8.14
CA SER A 95 22.73 21.12 -8.07
C SER A 95 23.30 19.78 -8.57
N SER A 96 22.65 18.66 -8.25
CA SER A 96 23.04 17.33 -8.72
C SER A 96 22.85 17.18 -10.24
N VAL A 97 21.72 17.64 -10.78
CA VAL A 97 21.43 17.56 -12.22
C VAL A 97 22.37 18.45 -13.03
N GLU A 98 22.74 19.62 -12.52
CA GLU A 98 23.64 20.55 -13.19
C GLU A 98 25.12 20.12 -13.10
N SER A 99 25.48 19.23 -12.18
CA SER A 99 26.87 18.83 -11.94
C SER A 99 27.50 18.05 -13.11
N VAL A 100 26.70 17.26 -13.85
CA VAL A 100 27.16 16.46 -14.98
C VAL A 100 26.28 16.76 -16.19
N PRO A 101 26.85 17.26 -17.30
CA PRO A 101 26.06 17.61 -18.47
C PRO A 101 25.53 16.35 -19.17
N ASP A 102 24.24 16.34 -19.49
CA ASP A 102 23.58 15.23 -20.17
C ASP A 102 24.05 15.14 -21.64
N PRO A 103 24.62 14.00 -22.10
CA PRO A 103 25.06 13.80 -23.48
C PRO A 103 23.95 13.86 -24.54
N MET A 104 22.68 13.76 -24.12
CA MET A 104 21.54 13.87 -25.02
C MET A 104 21.03 15.31 -25.18
N LEU A 105 21.52 16.25 -24.38
CA LEU A 105 21.09 17.65 -24.45
C LEU A 105 22.09 18.50 -25.23
N PRO A 106 21.65 19.46 -26.07
CA PRO A 106 22.53 20.28 -26.93
C PRO A 106 23.63 21.07 -26.20
N MET A 107 23.56 21.15 -24.87
CA MET A 107 24.54 21.83 -24.01
C MET A 107 25.76 20.97 -23.67
N THR A 108 25.79 19.67 -24.00
CA THR A 108 27.00 18.87 -23.79
C THR A 108 28.12 19.31 -24.74
N LYS A 109 29.22 19.79 -24.17
CA LYS A 109 30.46 20.02 -24.90
C LYS A 109 31.12 18.68 -25.21
N GLY A 110 30.77 18.10 -26.36
CA GLY A 110 31.40 16.92 -26.92
C GLY A 110 31.32 16.95 -28.45
N PRO A 111 32.17 16.20 -29.17
CA PRO A 111 32.02 16.04 -30.61
C PRO A 111 30.58 15.57 -30.89
N ALA A 112 29.87 16.27 -31.77
CA ALA A 112 28.55 15.82 -32.20
C ALA A 112 28.70 14.43 -32.82
N GLU A 113 28.26 13.38 -32.11
CA GLU A 113 28.31 12.01 -32.59
C GLU A 113 27.35 11.89 -33.79
N ILE A 114 27.91 12.05 -35.00
CA ILE A 114 27.22 12.09 -36.30
C ILE A 114 26.36 10.83 -36.54
N GLY A 115 26.63 9.73 -35.82
CA GLY A 115 25.86 8.50 -35.89
C GLY A 115 24.43 8.58 -35.31
N TRP A 116 24.16 9.48 -34.37
CA TRP A 116 22.83 9.65 -33.77
C TRP A 116 21.85 10.38 -34.69
N GLU A 117 22.38 11.24 -35.56
CA GLU A 117 21.58 11.95 -36.57
C GLU A 117 20.83 10.97 -37.48
N ARG A 118 21.40 9.79 -37.76
CA ARG A 118 20.72 8.70 -38.49
C ARG A 118 19.50 8.14 -37.76
N TRP A 119 19.50 8.12 -36.43
CA TRP A 119 18.39 7.63 -35.61
C TRP A 119 17.33 8.71 -35.37
N PHE A 120 17.72 9.99 -35.24
CA PHE A 120 16.81 11.08 -34.92
C PHE A 120 16.30 11.90 -36.11
N LYS A 121 17.06 12.03 -37.22
CA LYS A 121 16.61 12.81 -38.40
C LYS A 121 15.68 12.03 -39.34
N GLY A 122 15.37 10.78 -39.00
CA GLY A 122 14.68 9.87 -39.90
C GLY A 122 15.52 9.58 -41.14
N ALA A 123 15.21 8.50 -41.86
CA ALA A 123 15.92 8.20 -43.09
C ALA A 123 15.60 9.26 -44.16
N HIS A 124 16.39 10.33 -44.22
CA HIS A 124 16.45 11.21 -45.39
C HIS A 124 17.13 10.47 -46.53
N SER A 125 16.35 9.65 -47.20
CA SER A 125 16.61 9.24 -48.56
C SER A 125 15.29 9.25 -49.31
N SER A 126 15.09 10.37 -50.00
CA SER A 126 14.61 10.41 -51.38
C SER A 126 13.47 9.44 -51.71
N ARG A 127 12.25 9.99 -51.82
CA ARG A 127 11.17 9.42 -52.65
C ARG A 127 10.91 7.93 -52.44
N SER A 128 10.29 7.56 -51.33
CA SER A 128 9.53 6.31 -51.30
C SER A 128 8.25 6.51 -50.52
N SER A 129 7.22 6.89 -51.26
CA SER A 129 5.85 6.55 -50.99
C SER A 129 5.76 5.12 -50.46
N ARG A 130 5.54 4.92 -49.16
CA ARG A 130 4.82 3.75 -48.68
C ARG A 130 4.21 4.04 -47.31
N LYS A 131 2.88 4.13 -47.37
CA LYS A 131 1.93 4.10 -46.27
C LYS A 131 2.40 3.19 -45.12
N ARG A 132 2.13 3.66 -43.89
CA ARG A 132 1.62 2.97 -42.68
C ARG A 132 2.25 3.65 -41.44
N TRP A 133 1.54 3.84 -40.34
CA TRP A 133 0.45 3.03 -39.79
C TRP A 133 -0.69 3.91 -39.25
N ILE A 134 -1.88 3.29 -39.24
CA ILE A 134 -2.96 3.56 -38.28
C ILE A 134 -2.45 3.20 -36.88
#